data_AF-A0A1X1T7V6-F1
#
_entry.id   AF-A0A1X1T7V6-F1
#
_cell.length_a   1.000
_cell.length_b   1.000
_cell.length_c   1.000
_cell.angle_alpha   90.00
_cell.angle_beta   90.00
_cell.angle_gamma   90.00
#
_symmetry.space_group_name_H-M   'P 1'
#
loop_
_entity.id
_entity.type
_entity.pdbx_description
1 polymer ?
#
loop_
_entity_poly.entity_id
_entity_poly.type
_entity_poly.pdbx_seq_one_letter_code
_entity_poly.pdbx_strand_id
1 'polypeptide(L)'
;MTTPDRPEPGLDAGVDDIEADIEATRHELGETVEALSAKLDVKQQARGKVDQTKQRVADNAHTAQHLVADKAQKSVPVAAVAAAVAVVLGVVVWRRRH
;
A
#
# COMPACT_ATOMS: atom_id res chain seq x y z
N MET A 1 3.55 9.09 20.23
CA MET A 1 4.22 7.97 20.91
C MET A 1 4.66 8.53 22.24
N THR A 2 3.82 8.37 23.25
CA THR A 2 4.13 8.75 24.63
C THR A 2 5.00 7.62 25.17
N THR A 3 6.27 7.88 25.45
CA THR A 3 7.07 6.98 26.30
C THR A 3 6.27 6.79 27.60
N PRO A 4 5.97 5.55 28.03
CA PRO A 4 5.39 5.37 29.35
C PRO A 4 6.37 5.99 30.35
N ASP A 5 5.91 6.96 31.11
CA ASP A 5 6.65 7.62 32.19
C ASP A 5 6.76 6.61 33.35
N ARG A 6 7.47 5.50 33.10
CA ARG A 6 7.77 4.52 34.13
C ARG A 6 9.05 4.97 34.83
N PRO A 7 9.01 5.16 36.15
CA PRO A 7 10.22 5.48 36.89
C PRO A 7 11.18 4.30 36.79
N GLU A 8 12.37 4.55 36.25
CA GLU A 8 13.46 3.57 36.28
C GLU A 8 13.77 3.17 37.73
N PRO A 9 14.09 1.90 37.99
CA PRO A 9 14.52 1.49 39.31
C PRO A 9 15.71 2.32 39.82
N GLY A 10 15.62 2.81 41.06
CA GLY A 10 16.67 3.60 41.69
C GLY A 10 17.88 2.74 42.11
N LEU A 11 18.96 3.39 42.54
CA LEU A 11 20.20 2.72 42.96
C LEU A 11 20.05 1.77 44.16
N ASP A 12 18.96 1.91 44.92
CA ASP A 12 18.61 1.09 46.08
C ASP A 12 17.63 -0.05 45.73
N ALA A 13 17.29 -0.23 44.45
CA ALA A 13 16.35 -1.26 44.00
C ALA A 13 16.91 -2.68 44.20
N GLY A 14 16.05 -3.60 44.59
CA GLY A 14 16.41 -5.01 44.71
C GLY A 14 16.63 -5.66 43.35
N VAL A 15 17.34 -6.78 43.32
CA VAL A 15 17.57 -7.55 42.08
C VAL A 15 16.25 -7.93 41.41
N ASP A 16 15.25 -8.35 42.19
CA ASP A 16 13.93 -8.72 41.69
C ASP A 16 13.21 -7.57 40.97
N ASP A 17 13.39 -6.33 41.46
CA ASP A 17 12.79 -5.13 40.86
C ASP A 17 13.44 -4.80 39.51
N ILE A 18 14.77 -4.98 39.41
CA ILE A 18 15.51 -4.81 38.15
C ILE A 18 15.10 -5.87 37.13
N GLU A 19 14.96 -7.13 37.55
CA GLU A 19 14.54 -8.21 36.66
C GLU A 19 13.13 -7.98 36.12
N ALA A 20 12.20 -7.53 36.97
CA ALA A 20 10.84 -7.20 36.57
C ALA A 20 10.79 -6.05 35.54
N ASP A 21 11.60 -5.01 35.72
CA ASP A 21 11.66 -3.89 34.79
C ASP A 21 12.28 -4.28 33.44
N ILE A 22 13.34 -5.07 33.46
CA ILE A 22 13.95 -5.62 32.24
C ILE A 22 12.94 -6.44 31.45
N GLU A 23 12.17 -7.29 32.12
CA GLU A 23 11.15 -8.11 31.44
C GLU A 23 10.04 -7.25 30.86
N ALA A 24 9.58 -6.23 31.59
CA ALA A 24 8.57 -5.30 31.11
C ALA A 24 9.07 -4.49 29.89
N THR A 25 10.33 -4.05 29.92
CA THR A 25 10.95 -3.34 28.78
C THR A 25 11.11 -4.26 27.57
N ARG A 26 11.52 -5.51 27.77
CA ARG A 26 11.60 -6.51 26.69
C ARG A 26 10.25 -6.76 26.05
N HIS A 27 9.20 -6.83 26.86
CA HIS A 27 7.84 -7.01 26.38
C HIS A 27 7.40 -5.82 25.50
N GLU A 28 7.60 -4.58 25.96
CA GLU A 28 7.24 -3.37 25.20
C GLU A 28 8.02 -3.25 23.87
N LEU A 29 9.31 -3.58 23.89
CA LEU A 29 10.11 -3.62 22.67
C LEU A 29 9.62 -4.72 21.73
N GLY A 30 9.22 -5.88 22.26
CA GLY A 30 8.58 -6.95 21.51
C GLY A 30 7.31 -6.50 20.80
N GLU A 31 6.38 -5.88 21.52
CA GLU A 31 5.15 -5.32 20.96
C GLU A 31 5.43 -4.25 19.89
N THR A 32 6.45 -3.41 20.12
CA THR A 32 6.85 -2.38 19.16
C THR A 32 7.40 -2.97 17.87
N VAL A 33 8.24 -4.00 17.95
CA VAL A 33 8.78 -4.71 16.79
C VAL A 33 7.67 -5.43 16.03
N GLU A 34 6.72 -6.04 16.74
CA GLU A 34 5.55 -6.69 16.13
C GLU A 34 4.69 -5.66 15.38
N ALA A 35 4.35 -4.53 16.02
CA ALA A 35 3.59 -3.46 15.39
C ALA A 35 4.29 -2.88 14.15
N LEU A 36 5.61 -2.71 14.20
CA LEU A 36 6.40 -2.26 13.06
C LEU A 36 6.40 -3.31 11.94
N SER A 37 6.55 -4.58 12.28
CA SER A 37 6.51 -5.69 11.33
C SER A 37 5.15 -5.80 10.65
N ALA A 38 4.06 -5.69 11.40
CA ALA A 38 2.70 -5.65 10.87
C ALA A 38 2.51 -4.49 9.89
N LYS A 39 3.04 -3.30 10.21
CA LYS A 39 2.98 -2.14 9.31
C LYS A 39 3.82 -2.34 8.04
N LEU A 40 4.96 -3.00 8.14
CA LEU A 40 5.79 -3.35 6.98
C LEU A 40 5.08 -4.35 6.08
N ASP A 41 4.42 -5.36 6.65
CA ASP A 41 3.64 -6.34 5.88
C ASP A 41 2.51 -5.66 5.09
N VAL A 42 1.71 -4.80 5.72
CA VAL A 42 0.64 -4.05 5.03
C VAL A 42 1.19 -3.20 3.87
N LYS A 43 2.36 -2.58 4.03
CA LYS A 43 3.01 -1.83 2.94
C LYS A 43 3.41 -2.74 1.79
N GLN A 44 3.96 -3.93 2.07
CA GLN A 44 4.32 -4.90 1.04
C GLN A 44 3.09 -5.42 0.30
N GLN A 45 2.01 -5.75 1.02
CA GLN A 45 0.75 -6.16 0.42
C GLN A 45 0.16 -5.09 -0.50
N ALA A 46 0.17 -3.83 -0.06
CA ALA A 46 -0.30 -2.71 -0.86
C ALA A 46 0.52 -2.54 -2.15
N ARG A 47 1.85 -2.62 -2.06
CA ARG A 47 2.75 -2.58 -3.23
C ARG A 47 2.47 -3.73 -4.19
N GLY A 48 2.35 -4.96 -3.68
CA GLY A 48 2.02 -6.13 -4.50
C GLY A 48 0.71 -5.98 -5.26
N LYS A 49 -0.35 -5.46 -4.63
CA LYS A 49 -1.64 -5.18 -5.30
C LYS A 49 -1.52 -4.12 -6.39
N VAL A 50 -0.72 -3.08 -6.15
CA VAL A 50 -0.47 -2.03 -7.15
C VAL A 50 0.27 -2.60 -8.35
N ASP A 51 1.32 -3.39 -8.14
CA ASP A 51 2.12 -3.94 -9.23
C ASP A 51 1.34 -4.99 -10.02
N GLN A 52 0.54 -5.84 -9.36
CA GLN A 52 -0.40 -6.73 -10.04
C GLN A 52 -1.41 -5.95 -10.90
N THR A 53 -1.93 -4.84 -10.38
CA THR A 53 -2.88 -4.00 -11.12
C THR A 53 -2.21 -3.34 -12.33
N LYS A 54 -1.00 -2.81 -12.18
CA LYS A 54 -0.21 -2.26 -13.29
C LYS A 54 0.01 -3.29 -14.38
N GLN A 55 0.40 -4.52 -14.01
CA GLN A 55 0.60 -5.60 -14.97
C GLN A 55 -0.68 -5.91 -15.74
N ARG A 56 -1.81 -6.08 -15.03
CA ARG A 56 -3.12 -6.28 -15.68
C ARG A 56 -3.51 -5.15 -16.61
N VAL A 57 -3.25 -3.90 -16.24
CA VAL A 57 -3.52 -2.74 -17.09
C VAL A 57 -2.61 -2.75 -18.33
N ALA A 58 -1.32 -3.08 -18.18
CA ALA A 58 -0.41 -3.20 -19.31
C ALA A 58 -0.84 -4.31 -20.28
N ASP A 59 -1.16 -5.51 -19.77
CA ASP A 59 -1.62 -6.64 -20.58
C ASP A 59 -2.91 -6.31 -21.35
N ASN A 60 -3.87 -5.66 -20.67
CA ASN A 60 -5.12 -5.19 -21.29
C ASN A 60 -4.85 -4.09 -22.33
N ALA A 61 -3.91 -3.18 -22.06
CA ALA A 61 -3.53 -2.12 -23.00
C ALA A 61 -2.87 -2.70 -24.26
N HIS A 62 -1.98 -3.68 -24.12
CA HIS A 62 -1.40 -4.41 -25.25
C HIS A 62 -2.48 -5.13 -26.05
N THR A 63 -3.40 -5.82 -25.40
CA THR A 63 -4.54 -6.48 -26.06
C THR A 63 -5.41 -5.47 -26.82
N ALA A 64 -5.76 -4.34 -26.19
CA ALA A 64 -6.53 -3.28 -26.83
C ALA A 64 -5.79 -2.65 -28.02
N GLN A 65 -4.47 -2.44 -27.91
CA GLN A 65 -3.65 -1.94 -29.01
C GLN A 65 -3.65 -2.91 -30.19
N HIS A 66 -3.52 -4.22 -29.96
CA HIS A 66 -3.63 -5.23 -31.02
C HIS A 66 -5.01 -5.17 -31.70
N LEU A 67 -6.10 -5.13 -30.92
CA LEU A 67 -7.46 -5.02 -31.46
C LEU A 67 -7.69 -3.72 -32.25
N VAL A 68 -7.10 -2.61 -31.81
CA VAL A 68 -7.17 -1.33 -32.51
C VAL A 68 -6.31 -1.34 -33.77
N ALA A 69 -5.11 -1.94 -33.74
CA ALA A 69 -4.26 -2.08 -34.92
C ALA A 69 -4.95 -2.94 -36.00
N ASP A 70 -5.56 -4.06 -35.61
CA ASP A 70 -6.34 -4.93 -36.49
C ASP A 70 -7.57 -4.21 -37.07
N LYS A 71 -8.23 -3.35 -36.29
CA LYS A 71 -9.38 -2.55 -36.74
C LYS A 71 -8.99 -1.26 -37.47
N ALA A 72 -7.81 -0.71 -37.26
CA ALA A 72 -7.30 0.47 -37.96
C ALA A 72 -7.00 0.15 -39.43
N GLN A 73 -6.69 -1.11 -39.74
CA GLN A 73 -6.71 -1.63 -41.10
C GLN A 73 -8.10 -1.53 -41.76
N LYS A 74 -9.16 -1.31 -40.97
CA LYS A 74 -10.55 -1.11 -41.38
C LYS A 74 -11.05 0.31 -40.99
N SER A 75 -10.41 1.34 -41.53
CA SER A 75 -10.94 2.71 -41.73
C SER A 75 -11.65 3.40 -40.55
N VAL A 76 -11.28 3.15 -39.30
CA VAL A 76 -11.85 3.90 -38.16
C VAL A 76 -11.09 5.23 -37.98
N PRO A 77 -11.77 6.40 -37.99
CA PRO A 77 -11.10 7.68 -37.83
C PRO A 77 -10.58 7.87 -36.40
N VAL A 78 -9.32 8.28 -36.27
CA VAL A 78 -8.60 8.50 -34.98
C VAL A 78 -9.37 9.40 -34.02
N ALA A 79 -10.11 10.39 -34.54
CA ALA A 79 -10.92 11.31 -33.75
C ALA A 79 -12.04 10.61 -32.95
N ALA A 80 -12.65 9.55 -33.50
CA ALA A 80 -13.71 8.80 -32.82
C ALA A 80 -13.18 7.99 -31.62
N VAL A 81 -11.96 7.45 -31.74
CA VAL A 81 -11.29 6.72 -30.66
C VAL A 81 -10.92 7.67 -29.52
N ALA A 82 -10.35 8.84 -29.84
CA ALA A 82 -9.96 9.83 -28.85
C ALA A 82 -11.16 10.34 -28.02
N ALA A 83 -12.30 10.59 -28.68
CA ALA A 83 -13.53 11.03 -28.01
C ALA A 83 -14.05 9.97 -27.02
N ALA A 84 -14.03 8.68 -27.39
CA ALA A 84 -14.45 7.60 -26.51
C ALA A 84 -13.55 7.48 -25.27
N VAL A 85 -12.23 7.62 -25.43
CA VAL A 85 -11.27 7.61 -24.31
C VAL A 85 -11.53 8.77 -23.35
N ALA A 86 -11.75 9.98 -23.88
CA ALA A 86 -12.06 11.16 -23.06
C ALA A 86 -13.34 10.98 -22.23
N VAL A 87 -14.39 10.40 -22.81
CA VAL A 87 -15.64 10.09 -22.09
C VAL A 87 -15.39 9.09 -20.97
N VAL A 88 -14.65 8.00 -21.23
CA VAL A 88 -14.33 6.99 -20.21
C VAL A 88 -13.54 7.61 -19.06
N LEU A 89 -12.51 8.41 -19.37
CA LEU A 89 -11.72 9.11 -18.34
C LEU A 89 -12.59 10.09 -17.53
N GLY A 90 -13.48 10.83 -18.18
CA GLY A 90 -14.43 11.73 -17.52
C GLY A 90 -15.35 10.99 -16.54
N VAL A 91 -15.92 9.87 -16.95
CA VAL A 91 -16.79 9.03 -16.10
C VAL A 91 -16.00 8.44 -14.91
N VAL A 92 -14.77 7.99 -15.13
CA VAL A 92 -13.91 7.46 -14.06
C VAL A 92 -13.57 8.55 -13.04
N VAL A 93 -13.20 9.75 -13.49
CA VAL A 93 -12.90 10.87 -12.59
C VAL A 93 -14.15 11.29 -11.81
N TRP A 94 -15.32 11.31 -12.45
CA TRP A 94 -16.59 11.62 -11.79
C TRP A 94 -16.93 10.57 -10.71
N ARG A 95 -16.79 9.27 -11.02
CA ARG A 95 -16.99 8.17 -10.06
C ARG A 95 -15.99 8.13 -8.92
N ARG A 96 -14.81 8.74 -9.08
CA ARG A 96 -13.82 8.86 -8.00
C ARG A 96 -14.04 10.07 -7.11
N ARG A 97 -14.84 11.04 -7.58
CA ARG A 97 -15.10 12.31 -6.89
C ARG A 97 -16.45 12.34 -6.17
N HIS A 98 -17.40 11.48 -6.56
CA HIS A 98 -18.62 11.18 -5.81
C HIS A 98 -18.42 9.99 -4.89
#